data_AF-A0A968YCC5-F1
#
_entry.id   AF-A0A968YCC5-F1
#
_cell.length_a   1.000
_cell.length_b   1.000
_cell.length_c   1.000
_cell.angle_alpha   90.00
_cell.angle_beta   90.00
_cell.angle_gamma   90.00
#
_symmetry.space_group_name_H-M   'P 1'
#
loop_
_entity.id
_entity.type
_entity.pdbx_description
1 polymer ?
#
loop_
_entity_poly.entity_id
_entity_poly.type
_entity_poly.pdbx_seq_one_letter_code
_entity_poly.pdbx_strand_id
1 'polypeptide(L)' 'MSHGIEAQGNCLCGTVRVVATALNPKVGACHCRMCRQWTSGPLLVTDCGTAHIPLFGERIQELG' A
#
# COMPACT_ATOMS: atom_id res chain seq x y z
N MET A 1 14.63 5.28 16.17
CA MET A 1 13.36 4.92 15.51
C MET A 1 13.03 6.03 14.54
N SER A 2 13.18 5.79 13.24
CA SER A 2 12.93 6.80 12.21
C SER A 2 11.43 7.05 12.13
N HIS A 3 11.00 8.30 12.34
CA HIS A 3 9.66 8.76 12.03
C HIS A 3 9.31 8.35 10.58
N GLY A 4 8.24 7.57 10.41
CA GLY A 4 7.70 7.25 9.09
C GLY A 4 7.00 8.46 8.47
N ILE A 5 6.77 8.43 7.17
CA ILE A 5 6.03 9.48 6.44
C ILE A 5 4.58 9.06 6.24
N GLU A 6 3.66 10.04 6.27
CA GLU A 6 2.27 9.80 5.87
C GLU A 6 2.18 9.75 4.34
N ALA A 7 1.44 8.78 3.81
CA ALA A 7 1.25 8.60 2.38
C ALA A 7 -0.14 8.06 2.06
N GLN A 8 -0.66 8.42 0.88
CA GLN A 8 -1.95 7.96 0.38
C GLN A 8 -1.77 7.33 -1.00
N GLY A 9 -2.54 6.28 -1.27
CA GLY A 9 -2.56 5.61 -2.57
C GLY A 9 -3.93 5.03 -2.88
N ASN A 10 -4.14 4.72 -4.15
CA ASN A 10 -5.37 4.09 -4.62
C ASN A 10 -5.04 2.96 -5.59
N CYS A 11 -5.91 1.95 -5.61
CA CYS A 11 -5.86 0.90 -6.62
C CYS A 11 -6.27 1.47 -7.99
N LEU A 12 -5.77 0.85 -9.06
CA LEU A 12 -6.12 1.20 -10.44
C LEU A 12 -7.61 0.96 -10.76
N CYS A 13 -8.33 0.17 -9.98
CA CYS A 13 -9.79 0.03 -10.12
C CYS A 13 -10.56 1.28 -9.68
N GLY A 14 -9.92 2.22 -8.96
CA GLY A 14 -10.53 3.46 -8.46
C GLY A 14 -11.35 3.31 -7.18
N THR A 15 -11.81 2.09 -6.85
CA THR A 15 -12.65 1.85 -5.66
C THR A 15 -11.84 1.75 -4.37
N VAL A 16 -10.64 1.18 -4.42
CA VAL A 16 -9.84 0.91 -3.21
C VAL A 16 -8.90 2.07 -2.92
N ARG A 17 -8.96 2.57 -1.68
CA ARG A 17 -8.05 3.61 -1.16
C ARG A 17 -7.31 3.12 0.07
N VAL A 18 -6.04 3.53 0.18
CA VAL A 18 -5.11 3.11 1.22
C VAL A 18 -4.42 4.34 1.80
N VAL A 19 -4.34 4.41 3.13
CA VAL A 19 -3.61 5.46 3.85
C VAL A 19 -2.60 4.81 4.78
N ALA A 20 -1.32 5.16 4.64
CA ALA A 20 -0.23 4.72 5.50
C ALA A 20 0.24 5.90 6.34
N THR A 21 0.27 5.76 7.66
CA THR A 21 0.66 6.84 8.59
C THR A 21 2.13 6.79 9.00
N ALA A 22 2.81 5.68 8.71
CA ALA A 22 4.20 5.44 9.11
C ALA A 22 4.99 4.71 8.01
N LEU A 23 4.94 5.22 6.78
CA LEU A 23 5.65 4.65 5.64
C LEU A 23 7.17 4.83 5.79
N ASN A 24 7.93 3.77 5.53
CA ASN A 24 9.37 3.83 5.38
C ASN A 24 9.72 4.38 3.99
N PRO A 25 10.51 5.46 3.84
CA PRO A 25 10.82 6.03 2.52
C PRO A 25 11.71 5.13 1.65
N LYS A 26 12.21 4.01 2.17
CA LYS A 26 13.02 3.06 1.40
C LYS A 26 12.15 2.10 0.60
N VAL A 27 12.44 2.01 -0.69
CA VAL A 27 11.82 1.05 -1.59
C VAL A 27 12.62 -0.25 -1.60
N GLY A 28 11.94 -1.36 -1.37
CA GLY A 28 12.44 -2.72 -1.58
C GLY A 28 12.02 -3.26 -2.95
N ALA A 29 12.76 -4.25 -3.44
CA ALA A 29 12.43 -4.97 -4.66
C ALA A 29 12.33 -6.48 -4.39
N CYS A 30 11.23 -7.09 -4.83
CA CYS A 30 11.04 -8.54 -4.76
C CYS A 30 11.03 -9.14 -6.16
N HIS A 31 11.92 -10.11 -6.39
CA HIS A 31 12.11 -10.78 -7.68
C HIS A 31 11.72 -12.26 -7.66
N CYS A 32 10.94 -12.70 -6.67
CA CYS A 32 10.49 -14.08 -6.59
C CYS A 32 9.55 -14.41 -7.77
N ARG A 33 9.35 -15.71 -8.05
CA ARG A 33 8.52 -16.17 -9.19
C ARG A 33 7.11 -15.56 -9.17
N MET A 34 6.47 -15.54 -8.01
CA MET A 34 5.10 -15.03 -7.83
C MET A 34 5.00 -13.54 -8.18
N CYS A 35 5.89 -12.72 -7.61
CA CYS A 35 5.91 -11.28 -7.85
C CYS A 35 6.17 -10.94 -9.32
N ARG A 36 7.08 -11.68 -9.98
CA ARG A 36 7.32 -11.51 -11.42
C ARG A 36 6.14 -11.92 -12.27
N GLN A 37 5.37 -12.93 -11.86
CA GLN A 37 4.19 -13.36 -12.60
C GLN A 37 3.06 -12.33 -12.53
N TRP A 38 2.92 -11.63 -11.39
CA TRP A 38 1.83 -10.66 -11.20
C TRP A 38 2.14 -9.29 -11.81
N THR A 39 3.40 -8.87 -11.78
CA THR A 39 3.80 -7.51 -12.20
C THR A 39 4.61 -7.48 -13.50
N SER A 40 4.87 -8.65 -14.10
CA SER A 40 5.73 -8.80 -15.29
C SER A 40 7.15 -8.24 -15.10
N GLY A 41 7.60 -8.09 -13.85
CA GLY A 41 8.88 -7.49 -13.47
C GLY A 41 9.17 -7.66 -11.97
N PRO A 42 10.22 -7.01 -11.42
CA PRO A 42 10.38 -6.96 -9.97
C PRO A 42 9.22 -6.17 -9.34
N LEU A 43 8.64 -6.71 -8.28
CA LEU A 43 7.66 -5.98 -7.49
C LEU A 43 8.41 -4.95 -6.64
N LEU A 44 8.06 -3.67 -6.79
CA LEU A 44 8.55 -2.60 -5.93
C LEU A 44 7.59 -2.42 -4.74
N VAL A 45 8.13 -2.44 -3.53
CA VAL A 45 7.34 -2.35 -2.29
C VAL A 45 7.97 -1.37 -1.31
N THR A 46 7.14 -0.83 -0.45
CA THR A 46 7.56 0.00 0.68
C THR A 46 6.91 -0.54 1.94
N ASP A 47 7.66 -0.54 3.04
CA ASP A 47 7.14 -1.00 4.33
C ASP A 47 6.41 0.15 5.05
N CYS A 48 5.32 -0.14 5.74
CA CYS A 48 4.61 0.84 6.58
C CYS A 48 4.34 0.31 8.00
N GLY A 49 5.11 -0.70 8.42
CA GLY A 49 4.96 -1.37 9.70
C GLY A 49 3.69 -2.22 9.82
N THR A 50 3.38 -2.62 11.05
CA THR A 50 2.26 -3.52 11.41
C THR A 50 1.03 -2.79 11.93
N ALA A 51 1.01 -1.45 11.87
CA ALA A 51 -0.18 -0.69 12.25
C ALA A 51 -1.31 -1.01 11.27
N HIS A 52 -2.52 -1.24 11.78
CA HIS A 52 -3.70 -1.54 10.98
C HIS A 52 -3.88 -0.48 9.88
N ILE A 53 -3.71 -0.88 8.63
CA ILE A 53 -3.96 -0.02 7.47
C ILE A 53 -5.45 -0.13 7.16
N PRO A 54 -6.25 0.94 7.33
CA PRO A 54 -7.65 0.90 6.93
C PRO A 54 -7.71 0.74 5.40
N LEU A 55 -8.14 -0.44 4.94
CA LEU A 55 -8.47 -0.67 3.55
C LEU A 55 -9.90 -0.20 3.34
N PHE A 56 -10.07 0.92 2.64
CA PHE A 56 -11.40 1.37 2.22
C PHE A 56 -11.73 0.68 0.90
N GLY A 57 -12.37 -0.49 0.99
CA GLY A 57 -12.99 -1.21 -0.12
C GLY A 57 -14.46 -1.40 0.21
N GLU A 58 -15.31 -0.83 -0.65
CA GLU A 58 -16.79 -0.88 -0.66
C GLU A 58 -17.54 -0.57 0.66
N ARG A 59 -17.83 0.72 0.86
CA ARG A 59 -19.14 1.31 1.24
C ARG A 59 -18.96 2.80 1.54
N ILE A 60 -19.21 3.62 0.52
CA ILE A 60 -19.65 5.01 0.71
C ILE A 60 -21.17 4.94 0.85
N GLN A 61 -21.66 4.78 2.08
CA GLN A 61 -23.04 5.10 2.49
C GLN A 61 -23.12 4.89 4.01
N GLU A 62 -22.61 5.86 4.77
CA GLU A 62 -23.07 6.25 6.12
C GLU A 62 -22.21 7.43 6.60
N LEU A 63 -22.27 8.52 5.85
CA LEU A 63 -22.07 9.87 6.39
C LEU A 63 -23.30 10.66 5.94
N GLY A 64 -24.36 10.50 6.73
CA GLY A 64 -25.25 11.62 7.06
C GLY A 64 -24.70 12.31 8.30
#